data_AF-A0A9P5XRG2-F1
#
_entry.id   AF-A0A9P5XRG2-F1
#
_cell.length_a   1.000
_cell.length_b   1.000
_cell.length_c   1.000
_cell.angle_alpha   90.00
_cell.angle_beta   90.00
_cell.angle_gamma   90.00
#
_symmetry.space_group_name_H-M   'P 1'
#
loop_
_entity.id
_entity.type
_entity.pdbx_description
1 polymer ?
#
loop_
_entity_poly.entity_id
_entity_poly.type
_entity_poly.pdbx_seq_one_letter_code
_entity_poly.pdbx_strand_id
1 'polypeptide(L)'
;MFRARGQNGQLSFCTKIVAQWLVPELGDAIRLSLAENGCSWGTGLVFLHQIRGVKHSSSHTPNFRSAEAALELFLQDNKLTIKDPGEEEGDDEEDRWWIDVGLEAISNFGHCLAWRTDAHPHIIERVLSITSDAAARITKPGSSLYARDLVSHLTAVSGCRITPGNAHGLYHASYVQLYNTDKALIYRPDGTAHGKYIKATEILAGKGPKFVENLVQLYNNAIETCSSHARIEVRVPLEHGHQVLLNLDDRLVCESLVSIDPKVWW
;
A
#
# COMPACT_ATOMS: atom_id res chain seq x y z
N MET A 1 -10.25 22.59 4.54
CA MET A 1 -8.85 23.11 4.46
C MET A 1 -7.91 22.66 5.59
N PHE A 2 -8.42 22.21 6.74
CA PHE A 2 -7.61 21.75 7.89
C PHE A 2 -6.68 20.57 7.57
N ARG A 3 -7.08 19.65 6.69
CA ARG A 3 -6.27 18.48 6.27
C ARG A 3 -4.99 18.84 5.52
N ALA A 4 -5.00 19.92 4.75
CA ALA A 4 -3.90 20.27 3.82
C ALA A 4 -2.86 21.24 4.42
N ARG A 5 -3.10 21.85 5.58
CA ARG A 5 -2.27 22.93 6.14
C ARG A 5 -1.35 22.47 7.28
N GLY A 6 -0.10 22.93 7.24
CA GLY A 6 0.99 22.94 8.25
C GLY A 6 0.57 23.31 9.66
N GLN A 7 1.39 23.00 10.67
CA GLN A 7 1.28 23.61 12.01
C GLN A 7 1.39 25.14 11.95
N ASN A 8 2.09 25.65 10.93
CA ASN A 8 2.24 27.05 10.57
C ASN A 8 1.22 27.54 9.51
N GLY A 9 0.27 26.70 9.09
CA GLY A 9 -0.73 27.05 8.07
C GLY A 9 -0.30 26.89 6.61
N GLN A 10 0.96 26.52 6.32
CA GLN A 10 1.50 26.39 4.96
C GLN A 10 1.15 25.04 4.30
N LEU A 11 1.13 24.99 2.96
CA LEU A 11 1.01 23.73 2.21
C LEU A 11 2.39 23.07 2.10
N SER A 12 2.48 21.76 2.33
CA SER A 12 3.72 21.00 2.25
C SER A 12 3.96 20.52 0.80
N PHE A 13 5.02 21.02 0.16
CA PHE A 13 5.52 20.50 -1.11
C PHE A 13 7.04 20.34 -1.00
N CYS A 14 7.53 19.10 -0.94
CA CYS A 14 8.96 18.81 -1.02
C CYS A 14 9.23 17.77 -2.10
N THR A 15 9.67 18.21 -3.28
CA THR A 15 10.55 17.47 -4.20
C THR A 15 11.10 18.45 -5.25
N LYS A 16 12.40 18.39 -5.55
CA LYS A 16 12.95 19.02 -6.77
C LYS A 16 12.36 18.26 -7.96
N ILE A 17 11.65 18.95 -8.83
CA ILE A 17 11.00 18.37 -10.01
C ILE A 17 12.01 18.41 -11.16
N VAL A 18 12.26 17.26 -11.79
CA VAL A 18 13.05 17.14 -13.01
C VAL A 18 12.07 16.92 -14.16
N ALA A 19 12.33 17.56 -15.30
CA ALA A 19 11.49 17.40 -16.48
C ALA A 19 11.58 15.97 -17.03
N GLN A 20 10.46 15.43 -17.52
CA GLN A 20 10.38 14.03 -17.97
C GLN A 20 11.44 13.68 -19.04
N TRP A 21 11.74 14.61 -19.96
CA TRP A 21 12.72 14.39 -21.02
C TRP A 21 14.17 14.33 -20.53
N LEU A 22 14.46 14.78 -19.30
CA LEU A 22 15.80 14.68 -18.69
C LEU A 22 15.99 13.39 -17.88
N VAL A 23 14.91 12.64 -17.61
CA VAL A 23 14.98 11.40 -16.82
C VAL A 23 15.96 10.37 -17.41
N PRO A 24 16.01 10.14 -18.74
CA PRO A 24 16.97 9.20 -19.33
C PRO A 24 18.45 9.59 -19.07
N GLU A 25 18.75 10.88 -18.97
CA GLU A 25 20.12 11.40 -18.81
C GLU A 25 20.50 11.64 -17.35
N LEU A 26 19.52 11.63 -16.44
CA LEU A 26 19.70 12.03 -15.04
C LEU A 26 20.75 11.17 -14.33
N GLY A 27 20.73 9.86 -14.57
CA GLY A 27 21.67 8.95 -13.93
C GLY A 27 23.12 9.26 -14.32
N ASP A 28 23.38 9.42 -15.61
CA ASP A 28 24.70 9.72 -16.14
C ASP A 28 25.18 11.11 -15.75
N ALA A 29 24.28 12.11 -15.73
CA ALA A 29 24.59 13.45 -15.24
C ALA A 29 25.02 13.44 -13.76
N ILE A 30 24.37 12.63 -12.91
CA ILE A 30 24.76 12.47 -11.50
C ILE A 30 26.13 11.81 -11.41
N ARG A 31 26.38 10.74 -12.16
CA ARG A 31 27.67 10.03 -12.16
C ARG A 31 28.80 10.95 -12.60
N LEU A 32 28.62 11.69 -13.70
CA LEU A 32 29.60 12.63 -14.22
C LEU A 32 29.90 13.72 -13.19
N SER A 33 28.86 14.33 -12.61
CA SER A 33 29.02 15.37 -11.59
C SER A 33 29.79 14.86 -10.37
N LEU A 34 29.51 13.64 -9.90
CA LEU A 34 30.24 13.02 -8.79
C LEU A 34 31.70 12.75 -9.16
N ALA A 35 31.98 12.25 -10.36
CA ALA A 35 33.33 12.01 -10.85
C ALA A 35 34.15 13.31 -10.94
N GLU A 36 33.58 14.39 -11.49
CA GLU A 36 34.21 15.71 -11.56
C GLU A 36 34.53 16.29 -10.18
N ASN A 37 33.76 15.92 -9.16
CA ASN A 37 33.97 16.31 -7.77
C ASN A 37 34.82 15.30 -6.97
N GLY A 38 35.55 14.41 -7.65
CA GLY A 38 36.50 13.47 -7.02
C GLY A 38 35.84 12.32 -6.25
N CYS A 39 34.55 12.06 -6.45
CA CYS A 39 33.84 10.96 -5.79
C CYS A 39 34.01 9.66 -6.58
N SER A 40 35.07 8.90 -6.28
CA SER A 40 35.42 7.65 -6.98
C SER A 40 34.34 6.56 -6.93
N TRP A 41 33.46 6.58 -5.93
CA TRP A 41 32.33 5.65 -5.83
C TRP A 41 31.18 5.99 -6.79
N GLY A 42 31.17 7.21 -7.38
CA GLY A 42 30.10 7.66 -8.25
C GLY A 42 29.97 6.87 -9.56
N THR A 43 31.02 6.17 -9.99
CA THR A 43 31.00 5.31 -11.19
C THR A 43 30.20 4.03 -10.97
N GLY A 44 30.20 3.47 -9.75
CA GLY A 44 29.48 2.26 -9.38
C GLY A 44 28.05 2.51 -8.88
N LEU A 45 27.49 3.68 -9.17
CA LEU A 45 26.20 4.09 -8.63
C LEU A 45 25.06 3.32 -9.31
N VAL A 46 24.29 2.60 -8.48
CA VAL A 46 23.06 1.89 -8.86
C VAL A 46 21.86 2.76 -8.51
N PHE A 47 20.90 2.86 -9.44
CA PHE A 47 19.69 3.63 -9.24
C PHE A 47 18.51 2.71 -8.95
N LEU A 48 17.90 2.88 -7.77
CA LEU A 48 16.58 2.34 -7.52
C LEU A 48 15.54 3.26 -8.19
N HIS A 49 14.92 2.80 -9.27
CA HIS A 49 13.78 3.50 -9.86
C HIS A 49 12.48 3.00 -9.21
N GLN A 50 11.69 3.92 -8.66
CA GLN A 50 10.37 3.61 -8.13
C GLN A 50 9.32 4.51 -8.77
N ILE A 51 8.40 3.90 -9.50
CA ILE A 51 7.20 4.58 -10.00
C ILE A 51 6.23 4.75 -8.82
N ARG A 52 5.95 6.00 -8.45
CA ARG A 52 5.01 6.34 -7.36
C ARG A 52 3.85 7.16 -7.92
N GLY A 53 2.69 7.06 -7.27
CA GLY A 53 1.50 7.82 -7.67
C GLY A 53 0.65 7.16 -8.75
N VAL A 54 1.00 5.94 -9.17
CA VAL A 54 0.22 5.11 -10.11
C VAL A 54 -0.89 4.30 -9.43
N LYS A 55 -1.19 4.58 -8.16
CA LYS A 55 -2.29 3.92 -7.46
C LYS A 55 -3.60 4.27 -8.17
N HIS A 56 -4.38 3.26 -8.58
CA HIS A 56 -5.58 3.40 -9.40
C HIS A 56 -5.33 3.86 -10.85
N SER A 57 -4.10 3.80 -11.38
CA SER A 57 -3.87 4.12 -12.81
C SER A 57 -4.47 3.08 -13.75
N SER A 58 -4.63 1.84 -13.28
CA SER A 58 -5.36 0.77 -13.95
C SER A 58 -6.36 0.13 -12.99
N SER A 59 -7.45 -0.40 -13.53
CA SER A 59 -8.47 -1.17 -12.80
C SER A 59 -9.11 -2.15 -13.77
N HIS A 60 -9.41 -3.35 -13.30
CA HIS A 60 -9.99 -4.40 -14.13
C HIS A 60 -10.90 -5.29 -13.29
N THR A 61 -11.79 -6.02 -13.96
CA THR A 61 -12.52 -7.12 -13.31
C THR A 61 -11.55 -8.28 -13.00
N PRO A 62 -11.78 -9.08 -11.95
CA PRO A 62 -10.87 -10.14 -11.51
C PRO A 62 -10.95 -11.36 -12.44
N ASN A 63 -10.58 -11.21 -13.71
CA ASN A 63 -10.40 -12.30 -14.65
C ASN A 63 -9.08 -12.12 -15.43
N PHE A 64 -8.56 -13.24 -15.91
CA PHE A 64 -7.26 -13.31 -16.58
C PHE A 64 -7.10 -12.31 -17.73
N ARG A 65 -8.05 -12.26 -18.67
CA ARG A 65 -7.95 -11.40 -19.86
C ARG A 65 -7.93 -9.93 -19.51
N SER A 66 -8.75 -9.51 -18.55
CA SER A 66 -8.78 -8.11 -18.13
C SER A 66 -7.56 -7.72 -17.30
N ALA A 67 -7.01 -8.65 -16.52
CA ALA A 67 -5.77 -8.44 -15.77
C ALA A 67 -4.55 -8.33 -16.69
N GLU A 68 -4.44 -9.21 -17.69
CA GLU A 68 -3.38 -9.19 -18.71
C GLU A 68 -3.37 -7.87 -19.49
N ALA A 69 -4.51 -7.47 -20.04
CA ALA A 69 -4.63 -6.19 -20.76
C ALA A 69 -4.31 -4.97 -19.87
N ALA A 70 -4.70 -5.00 -18.59
CA ALA A 70 -4.39 -3.92 -17.65
C ALA A 70 -2.90 -3.84 -17.32
N LEU A 71 -2.22 -4.98 -17.23
CA LEU A 71 -0.78 -5.06 -17.01
C LEU A 71 -0.01 -4.56 -18.24
N GLU A 72 -0.39 -4.99 -19.44
CA GLU A 72 0.21 -4.51 -20.70
C GLU A 72 0.09 -3.00 -20.84
N LEU A 73 -1.11 -2.45 -20.60
CA LEU A 73 -1.34 -1.01 -20.64
C LEU A 73 -0.51 -0.28 -19.59
N PHE A 74 -0.43 -0.80 -18.36
CA PHE A 74 0.40 -0.24 -17.30
C PHE A 74 1.87 -0.14 -17.70
N LEU A 75 2.41 -1.19 -18.31
CA LEU A 75 3.80 -1.21 -18.77
C LEU A 75 4.03 -0.21 -19.90
N GLN A 76 3.12 -0.14 -20.87
CA GLN A 76 3.17 0.82 -21.97
C GLN A 76 3.13 2.27 -21.48
N ASP A 77 2.18 2.60 -20.61
CA ASP A 77 1.99 3.95 -20.06
C ASP A 77 3.21 4.43 -19.26
N ASN A 78 3.90 3.49 -18.60
CA ASN A 78 5.11 3.77 -17.85
C ASN A 78 6.40 3.58 -18.65
N LYS A 79 6.29 3.34 -19.97
CA LYS A 79 7.42 3.13 -20.90
C LYS A 79 8.37 2.03 -20.44
N LEU A 80 7.82 1.04 -19.77
CA LEU A 80 8.52 -0.13 -19.30
C LEU A 80 8.56 -1.14 -20.45
N THR A 81 9.76 -1.41 -20.95
CA THR A 81 9.95 -2.46 -21.95
C THR A 81 10.31 -3.72 -21.20
N ILE A 82 9.46 -4.75 -21.25
CA ILE A 82 9.88 -6.12 -20.91
C ILE A 82 10.78 -6.57 -22.06
N LYS A 83 12.00 -6.05 -22.14
CA LYS A 83 13.04 -6.83 -22.82
C LYS A 83 13.35 -7.96 -21.85
N ASP A 84 13.33 -9.18 -22.37
CA ASP A 84 13.78 -10.38 -21.66
C ASP A 84 15.00 -10.03 -20.80
N PRO A 85 15.00 -10.31 -19.50
CA PRO A 85 16.23 -10.30 -18.72
C PRO A 85 17.32 -11.23 -19.34
N GLY A 86 16.94 -12.15 -20.23
CA GLY A 86 17.81 -13.21 -20.76
C GLY A 86 18.39 -13.04 -22.16
N GLU A 87 19.22 -12.01 -22.38
CA GLU A 87 20.44 -12.25 -23.20
C GLU A 87 21.74 -12.00 -22.42
N GLU A 88 21.66 -11.44 -21.22
CA GLU A 88 22.79 -11.32 -20.29
C GLU A 88 22.36 -11.78 -18.88
N GLU A 89 21.70 -12.93 -18.80
CA GLU A 89 21.20 -13.51 -17.54
C GLU A 89 22.34 -14.17 -16.74
N GLY A 90 22.64 -13.59 -15.57
CA GLY A 90 22.99 -14.39 -14.41
C GLY A 90 21.70 -14.95 -13.80
N ASP A 91 21.70 -16.22 -13.40
CA ASP A 91 20.59 -16.94 -12.74
C ASP A 91 20.13 -16.35 -11.39
N ASP A 92 20.53 -15.11 -11.05
CA ASP A 92 20.34 -14.54 -9.73
C ASP A 92 18.93 -13.95 -9.59
N GLU A 93 18.23 -14.32 -8.51
CA GLU A 93 16.92 -13.79 -8.09
C GLU A 93 16.86 -12.25 -7.98
N GLU A 94 18.00 -11.58 -8.01
CA GLU A 94 18.19 -10.14 -7.77
C GLU A 94 17.71 -9.25 -8.93
N ASP A 95 17.57 -9.76 -10.16
CA ASP A 95 17.18 -8.96 -11.33
C ASP A 95 15.68 -9.00 -11.67
N ARG A 96 14.84 -9.61 -10.82
CA ARG A 96 13.41 -9.73 -11.08
C ARG A 96 12.65 -8.45 -10.76
N TRP A 97 11.79 -8.04 -11.68
CA TRP A 97 10.85 -6.93 -11.45
C TRP A 97 9.68 -7.41 -10.61
N TRP A 98 9.24 -6.57 -9.68
CA TRP A 98 8.14 -6.85 -8.78
C TRP A 98 6.99 -5.88 -9.01
N ILE A 99 5.76 -6.36 -8.82
CA ILE A 99 4.54 -5.56 -8.90
C ILE A 99 3.64 -5.81 -7.70
N ASP A 100 3.03 -4.73 -7.20
CA ASP A 100 2.00 -4.80 -6.17
C ASP A 100 0.62 -4.85 -6.86
N VAL A 101 -0.08 -5.98 -6.73
CA VAL A 101 -1.43 -6.18 -7.27
C VAL A 101 -2.44 -6.05 -6.15
N GLY A 102 -3.51 -5.28 -6.37
CA GLY A 102 -4.50 -4.98 -5.34
C GLY A 102 -5.92 -5.44 -5.70
N LEU A 103 -6.62 -6.01 -4.72
CA LEU A 103 -8.07 -6.27 -4.76
C LEU A 103 -8.76 -5.40 -3.72
N GLU A 104 -9.81 -4.68 -4.13
CA GLU A 104 -10.59 -3.79 -3.26
C GLU A 104 -12.03 -4.30 -3.17
N ALA A 105 -12.49 -4.54 -1.94
CA ALA A 105 -13.86 -4.89 -1.62
C ALA A 105 -14.61 -3.64 -1.12
N ILE A 106 -15.75 -3.36 -1.75
CA ILE A 106 -16.55 -2.14 -1.53
C ILE A 106 -17.96 -2.55 -1.14
N SER A 107 -18.55 -1.85 -0.17
CA SER A 107 -19.94 -2.08 0.23
C SER A 107 -20.92 -1.41 -0.74
N ASN A 108 -21.87 -2.18 -1.27
CA ASN A 108 -22.97 -1.63 -2.07
C ASN A 108 -23.94 -0.75 -1.27
N PHE A 109 -23.85 -0.79 0.07
CA PHE A 109 -24.66 0.02 0.99
C PHE A 109 -23.91 1.24 1.53
N GLY A 110 -22.68 1.49 1.07
CA GLY A 110 -21.85 2.59 1.56
C GLY A 110 -21.29 2.39 2.98
N HIS A 111 -21.40 1.17 3.52
CA HIS A 111 -20.83 0.87 4.84
C HIS A 111 -19.30 0.80 4.80
N CYS A 112 -18.67 1.12 5.93
CA CYS A 112 -17.26 0.88 6.15
C CYS A 112 -17.01 -0.62 6.31
N LEU A 113 -16.00 -1.15 5.63
CA LEU A 113 -15.61 -2.56 5.67
C LEU A 113 -14.28 -2.69 6.38
N ALA A 114 -14.15 -3.70 7.24
CA ALA A 114 -12.88 -4.03 7.88
C ALA A 114 -12.65 -5.53 7.98
N TRP A 115 -11.38 -5.93 8.01
CA TRP A 115 -10.99 -7.34 8.07
C TRP A 115 -11.21 -7.93 9.45
N ARG A 116 -11.79 -9.13 9.50
CA ARG A 116 -11.83 -9.93 10.71
C ARG A 116 -10.46 -10.55 10.95
N THR A 117 -9.94 -10.40 12.16
CA THR A 117 -8.62 -10.94 12.54
C THR A 117 -8.54 -12.46 12.42
N ASP A 118 -9.65 -13.16 12.69
CA ASP A 118 -9.74 -14.62 12.62
C ASP A 118 -9.84 -15.16 11.19
N ALA A 119 -10.19 -14.30 10.22
CA ALA A 119 -10.30 -14.67 8.81
C ALA A 119 -8.98 -14.61 8.04
N HIS A 120 -7.96 -13.96 8.60
CA HIS A 120 -6.62 -13.87 8.01
C HIS A 120 -6.05 -15.19 7.46
N PRO A 121 -6.00 -16.30 8.22
CA PRO A 121 -5.49 -17.57 7.68
C PRO A 121 -6.23 -18.03 6.43
N HIS A 122 -7.55 -17.88 6.39
CA HIS A 122 -8.38 -18.33 5.27
C HIS A 122 -8.16 -17.49 4.01
N ILE A 123 -8.03 -16.17 4.16
CA ILE A 123 -7.68 -15.29 3.04
C ILE A 123 -6.29 -15.64 2.53
N ILE A 124 -5.31 -15.81 3.41
CA ILE A 124 -3.92 -16.07 3.04
C ILE A 124 -3.74 -17.43 2.37
N GLU A 125 -4.45 -18.45 2.84
CA GLU A 125 -4.52 -19.77 2.19
C GLU A 125 -4.88 -19.63 0.70
N ARG A 126 -5.94 -18.87 0.41
CA ARG A 126 -6.42 -18.68 -0.97
C ARG A 126 -5.53 -17.75 -1.78
N VAL A 127 -5.13 -16.60 -1.22
CA VAL A 127 -4.30 -15.61 -1.90
C VAL A 127 -2.96 -16.21 -2.34
N LEU A 128 -2.31 -16.99 -1.47
CA LEU A 128 -1.02 -17.60 -1.76
C LEU A 128 -1.12 -19.00 -2.39
N SER A 129 -2.32 -19.59 -2.44
CA SER A 129 -2.53 -20.97 -2.87
C SER A 129 -1.65 -21.96 -2.09
N ILE A 130 -1.62 -21.80 -0.77
CA ILE A 130 -0.88 -22.66 0.17
C ILE A 130 -1.84 -23.52 0.99
N THR A 131 -1.31 -24.47 1.76
CA THR A 131 -2.14 -25.29 2.64
C THR A 131 -2.66 -24.48 3.83
N SER A 132 -3.84 -24.85 4.35
CA SER A 132 -4.41 -24.27 5.58
C SER A 132 -3.41 -24.27 6.75
N ASP A 133 -2.63 -25.35 6.92
CA ASP A 133 -1.61 -25.43 7.97
C ASP A 133 -0.48 -24.41 7.80
N ALA A 134 -0.02 -24.21 6.55
CA ALA A 134 0.99 -23.21 6.26
C ALA A 134 0.45 -21.79 6.50
N ALA A 135 -0.79 -21.52 6.06
CA ALA A 135 -1.46 -20.24 6.29
C ALA A 135 -1.64 -19.95 7.78
N ALA A 136 -2.20 -20.90 8.54
CA ALA A 136 -2.39 -20.77 9.98
C ALA A 136 -1.07 -20.56 10.73
N ARG A 137 0.01 -21.22 10.31
CA ARG A 137 1.35 -21.05 10.88
C ARG A 137 1.87 -19.63 10.65
N ILE A 138 1.81 -19.12 9.42
CA ILE A 138 2.36 -17.79 9.13
C ILE A 138 1.51 -16.67 9.72
N THR A 139 0.19 -16.85 9.86
CA THR A 139 -0.72 -15.87 10.50
C THR A 139 -0.87 -16.05 12.02
N LYS A 140 0.01 -16.82 12.67
CA LYS A 140 -0.04 -17.04 14.11
C LYS A 140 0.48 -15.82 14.88
N PRO A 141 -0.20 -15.37 15.97
CA PRO A 141 0.37 -14.38 16.88
C PRO A 141 1.78 -14.76 17.36
N GLY A 142 2.72 -13.83 17.27
CA GLY A 142 4.13 -14.05 17.63
C GLY A 142 5.00 -14.59 16.49
N SER A 143 4.42 -14.91 15.32
CA SER A 143 5.19 -15.14 14.10
C SER A 143 5.93 -13.86 13.70
N SER A 144 7.23 -13.95 13.42
CA SER A 144 8.00 -12.82 12.86
C SER A 144 7.56 -12.43 11.46
N LEU A 145 6.80 -13.29 10.79
CA LEU A 145 6.30 -13.12 9.44
C LEU A 145 4.94 -12.41 9.40
N TYR A 146 4.35 -12.06 10.55
CA TYR A 146 2.99 -11.57 10.64
C TYR A 146 2.84 -10.44 11.65
N ALA A 147 2.44 -9.27 11.16
CA ALA A 147 2.08 -8.12 11.97
C ALA A 147 0.58 -7.84 11.82
N ARG A 148 -0.10 -7.60 12.95
CA ARG A 148 -1.50 -7.15 12.97
C ARG A 148 -1.54 -5.63 13.04
N ASP A 149 -2.40 -5.06 12.21
CA ASP A 149 -2.67 -3.63 12.20
C ASP A 149 -4.08 -3.41 12.76
N LEU A 150 -4.16 -3.23 14.08
CA LEU A 150 -5.43 -3.10 14.80
C LEU A 150 -6.19 -1.86 14.33
N VAL A 151 -7.49 -2.03 14.11
CA VAL A 151 -8.41 -0.95 13.77
C VAL A 151 -9.12 -0.50 15.05
N SER A 152 -9.05 0.79 15.39
CA SER A 152 -9.79 1.37 16.52
C SER A 152 -9.62 0.60 17.85
N HIS A 153 -8.44 0.02 18.07
CA HIS A 153 -8.13 -0.86 19.22
C HIS A 153 -8.99 -2.13 19.33
N LEU A 154 -9.77 -2.48 18.31
CA LEU A 154 -10.53 -3.71 18.25
C LEU A 154 -9.59 -4.87 17.92
N THR A 155 -9.43 -5.82 18.84
CA THR A 155 -8.49 -6.95 18.64
C THR A 155 -9.01 -7.99 17.65
N ALA A 156 -10.33 -8.08 17.49
CA ALA A 156 -11.01 -8.97 16.54
C ALA A 156 -11.12 -8.38 15.12
N VAL A 157 -10.77 -7.10 14.93
CA VAL A 157 -10.83 -6.41 13.65
C VAL A 157 -9.47 -5.78 13.37
N SER A 158 -8.73 -6.34 12.44
CA SER A 158 -7.40 -5.84 12.11
C SER A 158 -7.07 -6.14 10.66
N GLY A 159 -6.29 -5.25 10.06
CA GLY A 159 -5.50 -5.63 8.90
C GLY A 159 -4.30 -6.48 9.31
N CYS A 160 -3.49 -6.88 8.34
CA CYS A 160 -2.21 -7.49 8.61
C CYS A 160 -1.20 -7.26 7.51
N ARG A 161 0.07 -7.45 7.86
CA ARG A 161 1.22 -7.47 6.96
C ARG A 161 1.94 -8.79 7.12
N ILE A 162 2.22 -9.45 6.01
CA ILE A 162 2.83 -10.76 5.99
C ILE A 162 4.02 -10.76 5.02
N THR A 163 5.14 -11.28 5.49
CA THR A 163 6.30 -11.63 4.65
C THR A 163 6.37 -13.15 4.60
N PRO A 164 5.86 -13.80 3.54
CA PRO A 164 5.57 -15.24 3.60
C PRO A 164 6.79 -16.17 3.79
N GLY A 165 7.99 -15.71 3.45
CA GLY A 165 9.22 -16.52 3.52
C GLY A 165 9.10 -17.78 2.67
N ASN A 166 9.31 -18.96 3.29
CA ASN A 166 9.15 -20.25 2.61
C ASN A 166 7.70 -20.60 2.24
N ALA A 167 6.72 -19.81 2.68
CA ALA A 167 5.32 -19.96 2.33
C ALA A 167 4.88 -18.96 1.23
N HIS A 168 5.79 -18.55 0.35
CA HIS A 168 5.53 -17.62 -0.75
C HIS A 168 4.47 -18.09 -1.76
N GLY A 169 4.16 -19.39 -1.75
CA GLY A 169 3.03 -19.94 -2.49
C GLY A 169 3.24 -19.98 -4.01
N LEU A 170 2.15 -20.21 -4.74
CA LEU A 170 2.19 -20.45 -6.19
C LEU A 170 2.76 -19.27 -6.99
N TYR A 171 2.55 -18.04 -6.51
CA TYR A 171 2.92 -16.82 -7.22
C TYR A 171 4.20 -16.16 -6.68
N HIS A 172 4.98 -16.90 -5.89
CA HIS A 172 6.23 -16.42 -5.29
C HIS A 172 6.07 -15.07 -4.57
N ALA A 173 4.99 -14.91 -3.80
CA ALA A 173 4.68 -13.64 -3.14
C ALA A 173 5.74 -13.29 -2.08
N SER A 174 6.32 -12.10 -2.19
CA SER A 174 7.30 -11.59 -1.22
C SER A 174 6.64 -10.81 -0.09
N TYR A 175 5.44 -10.29 -0.31
CA TYR A 175 4.70 -9.51 0.69
C TYR A 175 3.19 -9.57 0.43
N VAL A 176 2.41 -9.65 1.51
CA VAL A 176 0.94 -9.55 1.47
C VAL A 176 0.50 -8.54 2.52
N GLN A 177 -0.46 -7.69 2.17
CA GLN A 177 -1.08 -6.77 3.11
C GLN A 177 -2.59 -6.77 2.97
N LEU A 178 -3.27 -7.00 4.10
CA LEU A 178 -4.70 -6.76 4.26
C LEU A 178 -4.84 -5.47 5.04
N TYR A 179 -5.52 -4.48 4.49
CA TYR A 179 -5.69 -3.20 5.17
C TYR A 179 -6.96 -2.50 4.72
N ASN A 180 -7.30 -1.44 5.43
CA ASN A 180 -8.42 -0.59 5.11
C ASN A 180 -7.96 0.62 4.31
N THR A 181 -8.72 1.03 3.30
CA THR A 181 -8.34 2.14 2.42
C THR A 181 -8.50 3.50 3.07
N ASP A 182 -9.22 3.57 4.20
CA ASP A 182 -9.29 4.78 4.99
C ASP A 182 -7.92 5.05 5.62
N LYS A 183 -7.17 5.95 4.99
CA LYS A 183 -6.08 6.63 5.68
C LYS A 183 -6.74 7.39 6.82
N ALA A 184 -6.30 7.17 8.06
CA ALA A 184 -6.81 7.89 9.22
C ALA A 184 -7.02 9.37 8.86
N LEU A 185 -8.20 9.93 9.12
CA LEU A 185 -8.52 11.32 8.69
C LEU A 185 -7.53 12.35 9.24
N ILE A 186 -6.91 11.98 10.36
CA ILE A 186 -5.87 12.74 11.04
C ILE A 186 -4.45 12.41 10.55
N TYR A 187 -4.25 11.43 9.68
CA TYR A 187 -2.94 11.03 9.15
C TYR A 187 -2.24 12.19 8.46
N ARG A 188 -1.02 12.44 8.89
CA ARG A 188 -0.26 13.65 8.57
C ARG A 188 1.23 13.34 8.72
N PRO A 189 1.91 12.81 7.69
CA PRO A 189 3.27 12.28 7.81
C PRO A 189 4.36 13.36 7.83
N ASP A 190 4.02 14.64 7.85
CA ASP A 190 4.96 15.76 7.93
C ASP A 190 5.33 16.11 9.38
N GLY A 191 6.63 16.02 9.68
CA GLY A 191 7.20 16.36 10.98
C GLY A 191 7.44 15.13 11.87
N THR A 192 7.46 15.35 13.18
CA THR A 192 7.80 14.32 14.19
C THR A 192 6.62 13.42 14.58
N ALA A 193 5.41 13.69 14.08
CA ALA A 193 4.21 12.93 14.38
C ALA A 193 3.49 12.61 13.08
N HIS A 194 3.00 11.37 12.94
CA HIS A 194 2.34 10.89 11.73
C HIS A 194 0.82 11.16 11.71
N GLY A 195 0.31 11.92 12.67
CA GLY A 195 -1.09 12.31 12.78
C GLY A 195 -1.26 13.71 13.36
N LYS A 196 -2.47 14.27 13.26
CA LYS A 196 -2.80 15.54 13.93
C LYS A 196 -2.70 15.38 15.44
N TYR A 197 -1.94 16.26 16.06
CA TYR A 197 -1.75 16.31 17.50
C TYR A 197 -1.79 17.76 17.99
N ILE A 198 -1.98 17.92 19.30
CA ILE A 198 -1.87 19.20 20.01
C ILE A 198 -0.90 19.01 21.19
N LYS A 199 -0.03 19.99 21.44
CA LYS A 199 0.94 19.93 22.54
C LYS A 199 0.29 20.34 23.87
N ALA A 200 0.82 19.84 24.98
CA ALA A 200 0.37 20.24 26.32
C ALA A 200 0.43 21.78 26.52
N THR A 201 1.48 22.44 26.02
CA THR A 201 1.61 23.90 26.07
C THR A 201 0.51 24.64 25.29
N GLU A 202 0.02 24.06 24.20
CA GLU A 202 -1.08 24.61 23.41
C GLU A 202 -2.43 24.42 24.09
N ILE A 203 -2.61 23.30 24.80
CA ILE A 203 -3.77 23.06 25.66
C ILE A 203 -3.79 24.10 26.79
N LEU A 204 -2.66 24.28 27.50
CA LEU A 204 -2.53 25.28 28.57
C LEU A 204 -2.76 26.71 28.07
N ALA A 205 -2.46 26.99 26.80
CA ALA A 205 -2.76 28.25 26.12
C ALA A 205 -4.22 28.37 25.61
N GLY A 206 -5.11 27.45 25.98
CA GLY A 206 -6.54 27.51 25.65
C GLY A 206 -6.90 27.07 24.23
N LYS A 207 -5.99 26.46 23.46
CA LYS A 207 -6.28 25.99 22.08
C LYS A 207 -7.03 24.65 22.02
N GLY A 208 -7.14 23.96 23.15
CA GLY A 208 -7.78 22.63 23.26
C GLY A 208 -9.20 22.57 22.69
N PRO A 209 -10.15 23.43 23.16
CA PRO A 209 -11.53 23.38 22.69
C PRO A 209 -11.67 23.49 21.17
N LYS A 210 -10.96 24.44 20.55
CA LYS A 210 -10.98 24.63 19.10
C LYS A 210 -10.37 23.44 18.35
N PHE A 211 -9.32 22.82 18.88
CA PHE A 211 -8.74 21.62 18.27
C PHE A 211 -9.73 20.44 18.29
N VAL A 212 -10.38 20.21 19.42
CA VAL A 212 -11.40 19.15 19.56
C VAL A 212 -12.61 19.42 18.66
N GLU A 213 -13.11 20.66 18.61
CA GLU A 213 -14.21 21.03 17.71
C GLU A 213 -13.88 20.74 16.24
N ASN A 214 -12.68 21.10 15.78
CA ASN A 214 -12.23 20.80 14.42
C ASN A 214 -12.09 19.30 14.16
N LEU A 215 -11.73 18.50 15.17
CA LEU A 215 -11.70 17.05 15.06
C LEU A 215 -13.11 16.47 14.93
N VAL A 216 -14.06 16.90 15.78
CA VAL A 216 -15.46 16.46 15.71
C VAL A 216 -16.07 16.81 14.36
N GLN A 217 -15.87 18.04 13.87
CA GLN A 217 -16.32 18.44 12.54
C GLN A 217 -15.68 17.59 11.42
N LEU A 218 -14.41 17.21 11.56
CA LEU A 218 -13.73 16.35 10.59
C LEU A 218 -14.37 14.95 10.53
N TYR A 219 -14.65 14.33 11.67
CA TYR A 219 -15.29 13.01 11.73
C TYR A 219 -16.75 13.07 11.25
N ASN A 220 -17.52 14.07 11.66
CA ASN A 220 -18.89 14.26 11.17
C ASN A 220 -18.96 14.38 9.64
N ASN A 221 -18.03 15.12 9.04
CA ASN A 221 -17.97 15.21 7.57
C ASN A 221 -17.58 13.88 6.92
N ALA A 222 -16.78 13.06 7.59
CA ALA A 222 -16.31 11.79 7.04
C ALA A 222 -17.40 10.72 7.01
N ILE A 223 -18.40 10.79 7.90
CA ILE A 223 -19.61 9.95 7.86
C ILE A 223 -20.25 9.97 6.47
N GLU A 224 -20.28 11.12 5.81
CA GLU A 224 -20.94 11.30 4.51
C GLU A 224 -19.99 11.17 3.32
N THR A 225 -18.69 11.39 3.53
CA THR A 225 -17.74 11.61 2.44
C THR A 225 -16.59 10.61 2.39
N CYS A 226 -16.46 9.73 3.38
CA CYS A 226 -15.34 8.82 3.49
C CYS A 226 -15.82 7.42 3.87
N SER A 227 -15.94 6.53 2.88
CA SER A 227 -16.09 5.10 3.13
C SER A 227 -14.73 4.45 3.36
N SER A 228 -14.66 3.52 4.32
CA SER A 228 -13.50 2.62 4.48
C SER A 228 -13.75 1.36 3.66
N HIS A 229 -12.87 1.07 2.70
CA HIS A 229 -12.94 -0.17 1.91
C HIS A 229 -11.90 -1.16 2.43
N ALA A 230 -12.16 -2.45 2.27
CA ALA A 230 -11.20 -3.47 2.61
C ALA A 230 -10.35 -3.81 1.38
N ARG A 231 -9.03 -3.81 1.52
CA ARG A 231 -8.09 -4.06 0.42
C ARG A 231 -7.11 -5.16 0.77
N ILE A 232 -6.81 -5.98 -0.22
CA ILE A 232 -5.68 -6.92 -0.24
C ILE A 232 -4.68 -6.37 -1.25
N GLU A 233 -3.40 -6.32 -0.87
CA GLU A 233 -2.28 -6.05 -1.79
C GLU A 233 -1.28 -7.20 -1.69
N VAL A 234 -0.79 -7.68 -2.83
CA VAL A 234 0.20 -8.75 -2.92
C VAL A 234 1.34 -8.31 -3.82
N ARG A 235 2.57 -8.45 -3.32
CA ARG A 235 3.78 -8.24 -4.10
C ARG A 235 4.23 -9.56 -4.71
N VAL A 236 4.28 -9.62 -6.04
CA VAL A 236 4.70 -10.80 -6.82
C VAL A 236 5.71 -10.40 -7.89
N PRO A 237 6.51 -11.35 -8.41
CA PRO A 237 7.24 -11.15 -9.66
C PRO A 237 6.30 -10.71 -10.78
N LEU A 238 6.79 -9.83 -11.67
CA LEU A 238 5.99 -9.20 -12.72
C LEU A 238 5.23 -10.22 -13.59
N GLU A 239 5.85 -11.37 -13.87
CA GLU A 239 5.26 -12.49 -14.63
C GLU A 239 3.94 -13.03 -14.03
N HIS A 240 3.76 -12.92 -12.71
CA HIS A 240 2.55 -13.36 -12.02
C HIS A 240 1.52 -12.23 -11.80
N GLY A 241 1.84 -11.00 -12.19
CA GLY A 241 1.00 -9.83 -11.91
C GLY A 241 -0.43 -9.94 -12.47
N HIS A 242 -0.62 -10.66 -13.57
CA HIS A 242 -1.91 -10.88 -14.20
C HIS A 242 -2.65 -12.14 -13.72
N GLN A 243 -2.07 -12.90 -12.78
CA GLN A 243 -2.58 -14.21 -12.32
C GLN A 243 -3.03 -14.18 -10.85
N VAL A 244 -2.34 -13.39 -10.03
CA VAL A 244 -2.62 -13.29 -8.59
C VAL A 244 -3.99 -12.63 -8.32
N LEU A 245 -4.64 -12.98 -7.20
CA LEU A 245 -5.94 -12.47 -6.75
C LEU A 245 -7.15 -12.76 -7.65
N LEU A 246 -7.02 -13.55 -8.72
CA LEU A 246 -8.15 -13.89 -9.60
C LEU A 246 -9.13 -14.91 -9.01
N ASN A 247 -8.67 -15.77 -8.11
CA ASN A 247 -9.43 -16.92 -7.59
C ASN A 247 -9.90 -16.71 -6.14
N LEU A 248 -10.24 -15.47 -5.77
CA LEU A 248 -10.80 -15.18 -4.45
C LEU A 248 -12.32 -15.29 -4.51
N ASP A 249 -12.89 -16.24 -3.75
CA ASP A 249 -14.34 -16.45 -3.67
C ASP A 249 -15.02 -15.27 -2.97
N ASP A 250 -16.05 -14.70 -3.62
CA ASP A 250 -16.88 -13.62 -3.07
C ASP A 250 -17.43 -14.00 -1.68
N ARG A 251 -17.82 -15.26 -1.50
CA ARG A 251 -18.32 -15.74 -0.21
C ARG A 251 -17.25 -15.66 0.87
N LEU A 252 -16.02 -16.07 0.58
CA LEU A 252 -14.91 -15.96 1.53
C LEU A 252 -14.66 -14.49 1.89
N VAL A 253 -14.68 -13.58 0.91
CA VAL A 253 -14.52 -12.14 1.16
C VAL A 253 -15.63 -11.63 2.08
N CYS A 254 -16.90 -11.94 1.78
CA CYS A 254 -18.03 -11.53 2.60
C CYS A 254 -17.95 -12.08 4.03
N GLU A 255 -17.58 -13.35 4.21
CA GLU A 255 -17.43 -13.97 5.53
C GLU A 255 -16.22 -13.44 6.31
N SER A 256 -15.23 -12.87 5.62
CA SER A 256 -13.98 -12.34 6.20
C SER A 256 -14.05 -10.88 6.63
N LEU A 257 -15.16 -10.20 6.34
CA LEU A 257 -15.33 -8.77 6.58
C LEU A 257 -16.38 -8.49 7.65
N VAL A 258 -16.17 -7.42 8.41
CA VAL A 258 -17.22 -6.76 9.18
C VAL A 258 -17.73 -5.55 8.41
N SER A 259 -19.04 -5.39 8.37
CA SER A 259 -19.71 -4.23 7.78
C SER A 259 -20.21 -3.32 8.89
N ILE A 260 -19.75 -2.07 8.89
CA ILE A 260 -19.97 -1.10 9.96
C ILE A 260 -20.61 0.15 9.37
N ASP A 261 -21.69 0.62 10.00
CA ASP A 261 -22.32 1.88 9.62
C ASP A 261 -21.30 3.04 9.72
N PRO A 262 -21.20 3.94 8.73
CA PRO A 262 -20.23 5.03 8.76
C PRO A 262 -20.33 5.92 10.01
N LYS A 263 -21.50 6.06 10.63
CA LYS A 263 -21.71 6.82 11.88
C LYS A 263 -21.09 6.14 13.11
N VAL A 264 -20.87 4.84 13.04
CA VAL A 264 -20.21 4.07 14.10
C VAL A 264 -18.70 4.01 13.86
N TRP A 265 -18.29 4.00 12.59
CA TRP A 265 -16.88 3.96 12.21
C TRP A 265 -16.13 5.27 12.52
N TRP A 266 -16.76 6.42 12.24
CA TRP A 266 -16.19 7.76 12.41
C TRP A 266 -16.63 8.45 13.70
#